data_AF-A0A3S4TUN0-F1
#
_entry.id   AF-A0A3S4TUN0-F1
#
_cell.length_a   1.000
_cell.length_b   1.000
_cell.length_c   1.000
_cell.angle_alpha   90.00
_cell.angle_beta   90.00
_cell.angle_gamma   90.00
#
_symmetry.space_group_name_H-M   'P 1'
#
loop_
_entity.id
_entity.type
_entity.pdbx_description
1 polymer ?
#
loop_
_entity_poly.entity_id
_entity_poly.type
_entity_poly.pdbx_seq_one_letter_code
_entity_poly.pdbx_strand_id
1 'polypeptide(L)'
;MNKVTEFFAESGALSQQIKGFSPRAEQLEMAQAIETVLSEKSVLVVEAGTGTGKTFAYLAPALLSGKKTIISTGSKNLQDQLFNRDLPAIKKR
;
A
#
# COMPACT_ATOMS: atom_id res chain seq x y z
N MET A 1 8.06 -4.74 15.71
CA MET A 1 7.07 -4.28 14.71
C MET A 1 7.33 -5.02 13.41
N ASN A 2 6.31 -5.32 12.61
CA ASN A 2 6.52 -5.87 11.26
C ASN A 2 6.90 -4.75 10.28
N LYS A 3 7.49 -5.13 9.14
CA LYS A 3 8.00 -4.18 8.12
C LYS A 3 6.90 -3.23 7.61
N VAL A 4 5.67 -3.72 7.51
CA VAL A 4 4.52 -2.89 7.12
C VAL A 4 4.25 -1.79 8.14
N THR A 5 4.22 -2.08 9.44
CA THR A 5 3.96 -1.05 10.46
C THR A 5 5.04 0.03 10.46
N GLU A 6 6.31 -0.36 10.30
CA GLU A 6 7.42 0.60 10.18
C GLU A 6 7.33 1.47 8.92
N PHE A 7 6.78 0.91 7.83
CA PHE A 7 6.61 1.62 6.57
C PHE A 7 5.64 2.81 6.69
N PHE A 8 4.55 2.62 7.43
CA PHE A 8 3.47 3.62 7.63
C PHE A 8 3.62 4.47 8.90
N ALA A 9 4.66 4.23 9.72
CA ALA A 9 4.90 5.02 10.92
C ALA A 9 5.10 6.52 10.61
N GLU A 10 4.88 7.41 11.58
CA GLU A 10 5.08 8.86 11.40
C GLU A 10 6.49 9.22 10.90
N SER A 11 7.51 8.47 11.34
CA SER A 11 8.91 8.59 10.88
C SER A 11 9.29 7.56 9.81
N GLY A 12 8.32 6.78 9.33
CA GLY A 12 8.48 5.69 8.37
C GLY A 12 8.81 6.15 6.95
N ALA A 13 9.11 5.17 6.09
CA ALA A 13 9.55 5.42 4.72
C ALA A 13 8.52 6.21 3.91
N LEU A 14 7.22 5.95 4.08
CA LEU A 14 6.17 6.65 3.34
C LEU A 14 6.08 8.13 3.74
N SER A 15 6.19 8.42 5.04
CA SER A 15 6.18 9.77 5.60
C SER A 15 7.32 10.64 5.08
N GLN A 16 8.48 10.02 4.83
CA GLN A 16 9.66 10.70 4.27
C GLN A 16 9.52 11.03 2.78
N GLN A 17 8.71 10.27 2.03
CA GLN A 17 8.54 10.45 0.58
C GLN A 17 7.35 11.34 0.22
N ILE A 18 6.29 11.31 1.03
CA ILE A 18 5.04 12.03 0.73
C ILE A 18 4.90 13.20 1.70
N LYS A 19 5.11 14.41 1.18
CA LYS A 19 4.92 15.65 1.95
C LYS A 19 3.49 15.72 2.48
N GLY A 20 3.35 15.92 3.80
CA GLY A 20 2.05 16.01 4.46
C GLY A 20 1.35 14.66 4.66
N PHE A 21 2.05 13.55 4.47
CA PHE A 21 1.54 12.25 4.88
C PHE A 21 1.33 12.21 6.39
N SER A 22 0.22 11.62 6.79
CA SER A 22 -0.11 11.33 8.18
C SER A 22 -0.65 9.90 8.23
N PRO A 23 -0.15 9.06 9.16
CA PRO A 23 -0.62 7.69 9.29
C PRO A 23 -2.11 7.62 9.58
N ARG A 24 -2.79 6.62 9.03
CA ARG A 24 -4.21 6.36 9.27
C ARG A 24 -4.41 4.92 9.70
N ALA A 25 -5.20 4.72 10.75
CA ALA A 25 -5.43 3.38 11.32
C ALA A 25 -5.99 2.40 10.27
N GLU A 26 -7.01 2.79 9.51
CA GLU A 26 -7.63 1.97 8.46
C GLU A 26 -6.63 1.58 7.35
N GLN A 27 -5.71 2.48 7.01
CA GLN A 27 -4.67 2.21 6.01
C GLN A 27 -3.69 1.14 6.51
N LEU A 28 -3.29 1.25 7.78
CA LEU A 28 -2.38 0.31 8.41
C LEU A 28 -3.05 -1.06 8.60
N GLU A 29 -4.31 -1.09 9.05
CA GLU A 29 -5.10 -2.31 9.21
C GLU A 29 -5.22 -3.07 7.88
N MET A 30 -5.60 -2.37 6.80
CA MET A 30 -5.66 -2.96 5.47
C MET A 30 -4.31 -3.51 5.02
N ALA A 31 -3.22 -2.76 5.24
CA ALA A 31 -1.88 -3.20 4.84
C ALA A 31 -1.41 -4.45 5.61
N GLN A 32 -1.69 -4.52 6.91
CA GLN A 32 -1.39 -5.67 7.75
C GLN A 32 -2.22 -6.90 7.35
N ALA A 33 -3.51 -6.72 7.09
CA ALA A 33 -4.37 -7.81 6.60
C ALA A 33 -3.86 -8.38 5.28
N ILE A 34 -3.40 -7.51 4.36
CA ILE A 34 -2.80 -7.92 3.09
C ILE A 34 -1.47 -8.67 3.31
N GLU A 35 -0.59 -8.18 4.20
CA GLU A 35 0.67 -8.88 4.54
C GLU A 35 0.41 -10.31 5.03
N THR A 36 -0.55 -10.47 5.94
CA THR A 36 -0.97 -11.77 6.47
C THR A 36 -1.42 -12.70 5.36
N VAL A 37 -2.39 -12.31 4.51
CA VAL A 37 -2.91 -13.21 3.47
C VAL A 37 -1.90 -13.52 2.37
N LEU A 38 -0.96 -12.61 2.09
CA LEU A 38 0.16 -12.86 1.17
C LEU A 38 1.13 -13.92 1.70
N SER A 39 1.27 -14.02 3.04
CA SER A 39 2.08 -15.05 3.69
C SER A 39 1.37 -16.39 3.75
N GLU A 40 0.07 -16.39 4.07
CA GLU A 40 -0.78 -17.57 4.21
C GLU A 40 -1.25 -18.14 2.88
N LYS A 41 -1.12 -17.38 1.78
CA LYS A 41 -1.66 -17.69 0.45
C LYS A 41 -3.19 -17.84 0.49
N SER A 42 -3.86 -17.00 1.29
CA SER A 42 -5.31 -16.97 1.47
C SER A 42 -5.95 -15.80 0.69
N VAL A 43 -7.27 -15.69 0.75
CA VAL A 43 -8.05 -14.65 0.06
C VAL A 43 -8.57 -13.65 1.08
N LEU A 44 -8.46 -12.37 0.75
CA LEU A 44 -8.99 -11.26 1.55
C LEU A 44 -9.95 -10.43 0.71
N VAL A 45 -11.08 -10.07 1.30
CA VAL A 45 -12.01 -9.07 0.75
C VAL A 45 -12.01 -7.88 1.70
N VAL A 46 -11.75 -6.68 1.16
CA VAL A 46 -11.72 -5.43 1.94
C VAL A 46 -12.64 -4.42 1.26
N GLU A 47 -13.52 -3.80 2.04
CA GLU A 47 -14.19 -2.58 1.65
C GLU A 47 -13.38 -1.38 2.15
N ALA A 48 -13.00 -0.49 1.24
CA ALA A 48 -12.22 0.70 1.58
C ALA A 48 -12.83 1.93 0.91
N GLY A 49 -13.28 2.88 1.73
CA GLY A 49 -13.87 4.14 1.27
C GLY A 49 -12.95 4.98 0.39
N THR A 50 -13.49 6.03 -0.22
CA THR A 50 -12.69 7.04 -0.91
C THR A 50 -11.84 7.81 0.09
N GLY A 51 -10.59 8.13 -0.27
CA GLY A 51 -9.72 8.95 0.58
C GLY A 51 -9.04 8.19 1.72
N THR A 52 -9.29 6.90 1.95
CA THR A 52 -8.65 6.09 3.02
C THR A 52 -7.17 5.78 2.79
N GLY A 53 -6.63 6.09 1.60
CA GLY A 53 -5.25 5.76 1.25
C GLY A 53 -5.04 4.32 0.78
N LYS A 54 -6.12 3.66 0.30
CA LYS A 54 -6.14 2.28 -0.21
C LYS A 54 -4.99 1.91 -1.13
N THR A 55 -4.55 2.83 -1.99
CA THR A 55 -3.47 2.55 -2.95
C THR A 55 -2.17 2.18 -2.26
N PHE A 56 -1.74 2.96 -1.27
CA PHE A 56 -0.51 2.61 -0.55
C PHE A 56 -0.70 1.40 0.36
N ALA A 57 -1.90 1.21 0.91
CA ALA A 57 -2.21 0.06 1.76
C ALA A 57 -1.98 -1.28 1.05
N TYR A 58 -2.31 -1.41 -0.24
CA TYR A 58 -1.99 -2.62 -1.01
C TYR A 58 -0.58 -2.60 -1.63
N LEU A 59 -0.04 -1.43 -1.99
CA LEU A 59 1.27 -1.35 -2.63
C LEU A 59 2.42 -1.68 -1.67
N ALA A 60 2.37 -1.19 -0.43
CA ALA A 60 3.43 -1.41 0.54
C ALA A 60 3.70 -2.90 0.83
N PRO A 61 2.71 -3.72 1.27
CA PRO A 61 2.94 -5.14 1.50
C PRO A 61 3.25 -5.90 0.20
N ALA A 62 2.67 -5.52 -0.94
CA ALA A 62 2.99 -6.12 -2.23
C ALA A 62 4.47 -5.94 -2.61
N LEU A 63 5.02 -4.74 -2.44
CA LEU A 63 6.44 -4.44 -2.72
C LEU A 63 7.37 -5.10 -1.69
N LEU A 64 7.03 -5.00 -0.40
CA LEU A 64 7.81 -5.59 0.70
C LEU A 64 7.86 -7.12 0.64
N SER A 65 6.86 -7.76 0.01
CA SER A 65 6.85 -9.21 -0.19
C SER A 65 7.99 -9.70 -1.09
N GLY A 66 8.57 -8.85 -1.94
CA GLY A 66 9.57 -9.22 -2.93
C GLY A 66 9.05 -10.16 -4.04
N LYS A 67 7.74 -10.44 -4.09
CA LYS A 67 7.12 -11.31 -5.08
C LYS A 67 6.70 -10.52 -6.31
N LYS A 68 6.59 -11.20 -7.46
CA LYS A 68 5.92 -10.63 -8.63
C LYS A 68 4.44 -10.48 -8.30
N THR A 69 3.93 -9.25 -8.37
CA THR A 69 2.55 -8.91 -8.03
C THR A 69 1.84 -8.30 -9.22
N ILE A 70 0.60 -8.76 -9.48
CA ILE A 70 -0.28 -8.18 -10.49
C ILE A 70 -1.34 -7.35 -9.76
N ILE A 71 -1.54 -6.11 -10.21
CA ILE A 71 -2.59 -5.23 -9.70
C ILE A 71 -3.56 -4.97 -10.84
N SER A 72 -4.84 -5.31 -10.63
CA SER A 72 -5.92 -5.07 -11.59
C SER A 72 -6.80 -3.93 -11.08
N THR A 73 -7.26 -3.07 -11.99
CA THR A 73 -8.12 -1.93 -11.66
C THR A 73 -9.09 -1.61 -12.80
N GLY A 74 -10.18 -0.92 -12.48
CA GLY A 74 -11.37 -0.82 -13.34
C GLY A 74 -11.26 0.10 -14.57
N SER A 75 -10.22 0.91 -14.71
CA SER A 75 -10.08 1.81 -15.86
C SER A 75 -8.62 2.12 -16.20
N LYS A 76 -8.39 2.54 -17.46
CA LYS A 76 -7.07 2.98 -17.93
C LYS A 76 -6.53 4.16 -17.12
N ASN A 77 -7.37 5.15 -16.79
CA ASN A 77 -6.95 6.29 -15.98
C ASN A 77 -6.46 5.88 -14.59
N LEU A 78 -7.07 4.87 -13.97
CA LEU A 78 -6.61 4.34 -12.69
C LEU A 78 -5.28 3.59 -12.82
N GLN A 79 -5.07 2.88 -13.93
CA GLN A 79 -3.80 2.24 -14.25
C GLN A 79 -2.69 3.28 -14.45
N ASP A 80 -2.97 4.32 -15.24
CA ASP A 80 -2.03 5.41 -15.51
C ASP A 80 -1.67 6.17 -14.24
N GLN A 81 -2.64 6.41 -13.36
CA GLN A 81 -2.40 7.01 -12.04
C GLN A 81 -1.51 6.13 -11.17
N LEU A 82 -1.82 4.83 -11.10
CA LEU A 82 -1.04 3.87 -10.33
C LEU A 82 0.42 3.83 -10.81
N PHE A 83 0.63 3.78 -12.13
CA PHE A 83 1.94 3.62 -12.74
C PHE A 83 2.77 4.90 -12.72
N ASN A 84 2.18 6.04 -13.08
CA ASN A 84 2.93 7.29 -13.27
C ASN A 84 3.05 8.13 -12.00
N ARG A 85 2.21 7.90 -10.99
CA ARG A 85 2.18 8.71 -9.77
C ARG A 85 2.38 7.87 -8.51
N ASP A 86 1.52 6.89 -8.29
CA ASP A 86 1.45 6.23 -6.98
C ASP A 86 2.66 5.28 -6.77
N LEU A 87 3.07 4.52 -7.79
CA LEU A 87 4.27 3.66 -7.74
C LEU A 87 5.58 4.46 -7.59
N PRO A 88 5.83 5.54 -8.37
CA PRO A 88 7.00 6.39 -8.16
C PRO A 88 7.05 7.05 -6.78
N ALA A 89 5.91 7.39 -6.18
CA ALA A 89 5.84 8.01 -4.85
C ALA A 89 6.24 7.05 -3.71
N ILE A 90 5.98 5.75 -3.86
CA ILE A 90 6.30 4.74 -2.83
C ILE A 90 7.66 4.08 -3.04
N LYS A 91 8.17 4.06 -4.27
CA LYS A 91 9.43 3.39 -4.62
C LYS A 91 10.61 4.33 -4.37
N LYS A 92 11.47 3.96 -3.42
CA LYS A 92 12.80 4.57 -3.27
C LYS A 92 13.58 4.41 -4.59
N ARG A 93 14.16 5.50 -5.10
CA ARG A 93 15.31 5.41 -6.01
C ARG A 93 16.56 5.08 -5.20
#